data_AF-A0A7R6TN16-F1
#
_entry.id   AF-A0A7R6TN16-F1
#
_cell.length_a   1.000
_cell.length_b   1.000
_cell.length_c   1.000
_cell.angle_alpha   90.00
_cell.angle_beta   90.00
_cell.angle_gamma   90.00
#
_symmetry.space_group_name_H-M   'P 1'
#
loop_
_entity.id
_entity.type
_entity.pdbx_description
1 polymer ?
#
loop_
_entity_poly.entity_id
_entity_poly.type
_entity_poly.pdbx_seq_one_letter_code
_entity_poly.pdbx_strand_id
1 'polypeptide(L)'
;MERMAIFVDAGYFFAAGAEASTGVPTPRKTVSLKNPDAMLQSLVQKAVAAASNKSLLRTYWYDAMPGSRPSLEQTTLAHLSGMKVRFGVLNSKGQQKGVDSLIVTDLIDLARNRAIADAVLLSGDEDLRIAVEIAQTFGVRVHILAAGSAAKNVSPDLKMEADSVTEIDAAWFRQHLAFDQAVVKAGQGLTTEKTKPAQSNQFASTSLDQIAEQVGSGLLTEHADPQIQSLKLHLESNTSIPPEFDRPLIARVSAALSGQRLSGDESRHVRGIFVRLVKQH
;
A
#
# COMPACT_ATOMS: atom_id res chain seq x y z
N MET A 1 2.93 -15.79 -29.64
CA MET A 1 3.37 -14.46 -29.18
C MET A 1 3.64 -14.64 -27.70
N GLU A 2 4.89 -14.55 -27.24
CA GLU A 2 5.31 -15.10 -25.93
C GLU A 2 5.47 -14.03 -24.85
N ARG A 3 4.46 -13.16 -24.70
CA ARG A 3 4.47 -12.11 -23.67
C ARG A 3 3.47 -12.40 -22.56
N MET A 4 3.81 -11.97 -21.35
CA MET A 4 2.92 -11.99 -20.20
C MET A 4 2.70 -10.60 -19.61
N ALA A 5 1.62 -10.40 -18.86
CA ALA A 5 1.41 -9.21 -18.04
C ALA A 5 1.07 -9.60 -16.60
N ILE A 6 1.46 -8.74 -15.65
CA ILE A 6 1.14 -8.91 -14.23
C ILE A 6 0.01 -7.95 -13.86
N PHE A 7 -0.99 -8.43 -13.15
CA PHE A 7 -2.12 -7.67 -12.65
C PHE A 7 -2.13 -7.77 -11.13
N VAL A 8 -1.83 -6.67 -10.44
CA VAL A 8 -1.75 -6.63 -8.99
C VAL A 8 -2.92 -5.85 -8.43
N ASP A 9 -3.79 -6.53 -7.70
CA ASP A 9 -4.73 -5.87 -6.80
C ASP A 9 -3.97 -5.43 -5.54
N ALA A 10 -3.80 -4.13 -5.38
CA ALA A 10 -3.06 -3.56 -4.26
C ALA A 10 -3.74 -3.81 -2.92
N GLY A 11 -5.08 -3.78 -2.89
CA GLY A 11 -5.87 -4.02 -1.68
C GLY A 11 -5.62 -5.43 -1.19
N TYR A 12 -5.73 -6.41 -2.09
CA TYR A 12 -5.39 -7.80 -1.82
C TYR A 12 -3.92 -7.98 -1.42
N PHE A 13 -2.98 -7.45 -2.21
CA PHE A 13 -1.54 -7.56 -1.98
C PHE A 13 -1.16 -7.14 -0.56
N PHE A 14 -1.63 -5.97 -0.11
CA PHE A 14 -1.31 -5.47 1.22
C PHE A 14 -2.08 -6.21 2.31
N ALA A 15 -3.38 -6.47 2.15
CA ALA A 15 -4.18 -7.11 3.20
C ALA A 15 -3.74 -8.55 3.45
N ALA A 16 -3.71 -9.38 2.40
CA ALA A 16 -3.34 -10.78 2.50
C ALA A 16 -1.83 -10.95 2.75
N GLY A 17 -0.98 -10.10 2.16
CA GLY A 17 0.46 -10.11 2.40
C GLY A 17 0.84 -9.71 3.83
N ALA A 18 0.14 -8.72 4.40
CA ALA A 18 0.34 -8.34 5.80
C ALA A 18 -0.14 -9.43 6.74
N GLU A 19 -1.32 -10.00 6.51
CA GLU A 19 -1.82 -11.12 7.32
C GLU A 19 -0.91 -12.35 7.22
N ALA A 20 -0.38 -12.68 6.05
CA ALA A 20 0.60 -13.75 5.89
C ALA A 20 1.88 -13.47 6.71
N SER A 21 2.31 -12.20 6.76
CA SER A 21 3.52 -11.78 7.48
C SER A 21 3.34 -11.79 9.00
N THR A 22 2.23 -11.25 9.49
CA THR A 22 1.97 -11.00 10.92
C THR A 22 1.12 -12.07 11.59
N GLY A 23 0.44 -12.90 10.80
CA GLY A 23 -0.52 -13.91 11.28
C GLY A 23 -1.91 -13.36 11.61
N VAL A 24 -2.12 -12.04 11.54
CA VAL A 24 -3.39 -11.39 11.89
C VAL A 24 -3.81 -10.32 10.86
N PRO A 25 -5.11 -10.08 10.67
CA PRO A 25 -5.58 -8.99 9.83
C PRO A 25 -4.97 -7.65 10.25
N THR A 26 -4.27 -6.99 9.33
CA THR A 26 -3.51 -5.77 9.61
C THR A 26 -4.05 -4.62 8.75
N PRO A 27 -4.36 -3.45 9.34
CA PRO A 27 -4.90 -2.32 8.58
C PRO A 27 -3.92 -1.80 7.52
N ARG A 28 -4.41 -1.53 6.29
CA ARG A 28 -3.59 -1.00 5.17
C ARG A 28 -2.72 0.21 5.53
N LYS A 29 -3.24 1.12 6.36
CA LYS A 29 -2.55 2.37 6.76
C LYS A 29 -1.26 2.14 7.55
N THR A 30 -1.09 0.97 8.17
CA THR A 30 0.07 0.61 9.00
C THR A 30 1.06 -0.28 8.26
N VAL A 31 0.89 -0.42 6.94
CA VAL A 31 1.72 -1.27 6.08
C VAL A 31 2.31 -0.39 4.98
N SER A 32 3.60 -0.56 4.72
CA SER A 32 4.32 0.14 3.65
C SER A 32 5.29 -0.80 2.94
N LEU A 33 5.75 -0.39 1.77
CA LEU A 33 6.81 -1.07 1.03
C LEU A 33 8.18 -0.65 1.56
N LYS A 34 9.06 -1.62 1.84
CA LYS A 34 10.46 -1.34 2.20
C LYS A 34 11.24 -0.73 1.05
N ASN A 35 11.11 -1.33 -0.13
CA ASN A 35 11.79 -0.91 -1.35
C ASN A 35 10.91 -1.29 -2.55
N PRO A 36 10.21 -0.32 -3.17
CA PRO A 36 9.32 -0.57 -4.29
C PRO A 36 10.00 -1.20 -5.51
N ASP A 37 11.22 -0.77 -5.88
CA ASP A 37 11.99 -1.35 -7.00
C ASP A 37 12.34 -2.82 -6.75
N ALA A 38 12.90 -3.12 -5.57
CA ALA A 38 13.29 -4.49 -5.23
C ALA A 38 12.07 -5.41 -5.11
N MET A 39 10.94 -4.90 -4.59
CA MET A 39 9.67 -5.61 -4.57
C MET A 39 9.19 -5.92 -5.99
N LEU A 40 9.17 -4.93 -6.88
CA LEU A 40 8.74 -5.12 -8.26
C LEU A 40 9.62 -6.14 -8.99
N GLN A 41 10.95 -6.04 -8.88
CA GLN A 41 11.88 -7.00 -9.48
C GLN A 41 11.64 -8.42 -8.98
N SER A 42 11.46 -8.60 -7.67
CA SER A 42 11.20 -9.93 -7.09
C SER A 42 9.83 -10.48 -7.49
N LEU A 43 8.80 -9.63 -7.53
CA LEU A 43 7.46 -9.99 -7.99
C LEU A 43 7.48 -10.44 -9.46
N VAL A 44 8.22 -9.72 -10.31
CA VAL A 44 8.43 -10.10 -11.72
C VAL A 44 9.08 -11.47 -11.82
N GLN A 45 10.10 -11.77 -11.01
CA GLN A 45 10.72 -13.10 -11.01
C GLN A 45 9.73 -14.21 -10.63
N LYS A 46 8.90 -14.00 -9.60
CA LYS A 46 7.84 -14.95 -9.22
C LYS A 46 6.83 -15.16 -10.35
N ALA A 47 6.42 -14.08 -11.01
CA ALA A 47 5.44 -14.12 -12.09
C ALA A 47 6.00 -14.80 -13.35
N VAL A 48 7.24 -14.52 -13.71
CA VAL A 48 7.95 -15.17 -14.82
C VAL A 48 8.07 -16.67 -14.57
N ALA A 49 8.38 -17.09 -13.35
CA ALA A 49 8.43 -18.51 -12.99
C ALA A 49 7.05 -19.19 -13.13
N ALA A 50 5.97 -18.51 -12.71
CA ALA A 50 4.60 -19.02 -12.84
C ALA A 50 4.15 -19.13 -14.31
N ALA A 51 4.51 -18.15 -15.15
CA ALA A 51 4.13 -18.08 -16.56
C ALA A 51 5.15 -18.74 -17.52
N SER A 52 5.84 -19.80 -17.07
CA SER A 52 6.76 -20.59 -17.89
C SER A 52 7.86 -19.76 -18.60
N ASN A 53 8.43 -18.78 -17.89
CA ASN A 53 9.52 -17.89 -18.34
C ASN A 53 9.21 -16.98 -19.54
N LYS A 54 7.95 -16.56 -19.71
CA LYS A 54 7.57 -15.61 -20.76
C LYS A 54 8.08 -14.19 -20.49
N SER A 55 8.26 -13.45 -21.58
CA SER A 55 8.75 -12.06 -21.52
C SER A 55 7.69 -11.13 -20.94
N LEU A 56 8.07 -10.27 -19.97
CA LEU A 56 7.14 -9.32 -19.37
C LEU A 56 6.82 -8.17 -20.35
N LEU A 57 5.53 -7.97 -20.61
CA LEU A 57 5.03 -6.77 -21.28
C LEU A 57 5.01 -5.58 -20.30
N ARG A 58 4.33 -5.76 -19.16
CA ARG A 58 4.13 -4.72 -18.14
C ARG A 58 3.56 -5.29 -16.84
N THR A 59 3.85 -4.63 -15.72
CA THR A 59 3.14 -4.80 -14.45
C THR A 59 2.07 -3.71 -14.29
N TYR A 60 0.82 -4.11 -14.12
CA TYR A 60 -0.30 -3.23 -13.83
C TYR A 60 -0.62 -3.31 -12.33
N TRP A 61 -0.64 -2.16 -11.67
CA TRP A 61 -0.92 -2.03 -10.25
C TRP A 61 -2.22 -1.27 -10.06
N TYR A 62 -3.22 -1.94 -9.53
CA TYR A 62 -4.56 -1.40 -9.36
C TYR A 62 -4.76 -1.04 -7.90
N ASP A 63 -4.89 0.24 -7.64
CA ASP A 63 -4.99 0.78 -6.29
C ASP A 63 -6.09 1.83 -6.25
N ALA A 64 -6.45 2.28 -5.07
CA ALA A 64 -7.37 3.37 -4.90
C ALA A 64 -6.65 4.61 -4.37
N MET A 65 -6.96 5.74 -4.99
CA MET A 65 -6.41 7.01 -4.58
C MET A 65 -7.06 7.43 -3.24
N PRO A 66 -6.32 7.70 -2.16
CA PRO A 66 -6.87 7.97 -0.83
C PRO A 66 -7.57 9.35 -0.71
N GLY A 67 -7.48 10.18 -1.76
CA GLY A 67 -8.08 11.51 -1.82
C GLY A 67 -8.06 12.07 -3.23
N SER A 68 -7.85 13.38 -3.38
CA SER A 68 -7.77 14.03 -4.70
C SER A 68 -6.41 13.85 -5.39
N ARG A 69 -5.41 13.28 -4.71
CA ARG A 69 -4.06 13.03 -5.21
C ARG A 69 -3.55 11.68 -4.70
N PRO A 70 -2.66 10.99 -5.43
CA PRO A 70 -1.99 9.79 -4.95
C PRO A 70 -1.17 10.05 -3.69
N SER A 71 -1.00 9.03 -2.86
CA SER A 71 -0.03 9.09 -1.76
C SER A 71 1.41 9.13 -2.28
N LEU A 72 2.36 9.42 -1.39
CA LEU A 72 3.77 9.37 -1.73
C LEU A 72 4.20 7.97 -2.21
N GLU A 73 3.78 6.92 -1.50
CA GLU A 73 4.07 5.53 -1.89
C GLU A 73 3.49 5.18 -3.28
N GLN A 74 2.26 5.60 -3.56
CA GLN A 74 1.61 5.41 -4.86
C GLN A 74 2.31 6.20 -5.98
N THR A 75 2.78 7.40 -5.67
CA THR A 75 3.55 8.24 -6.61
C THR A 75 4.89 7.59 -6.93
N THR A 76 5.60 7.07 -5.92
CA THR A 76 6.84 6.32 -6.11
C THR A 76 6.62 5.11 -7.00
N LEU A 77 5.59 4.29 -6.71
CA LEU A 77 5.22 3.14 -7.54
C LEU A 77 4.92 3.54 -8.99
N ALA A 78 4.19 4.64 -9.20
CA ALA A 78 3.82 5.11 -10.54
C ALA A 78 5.00 5.57 -11.40
N HIS A 79 6.15 5.89 -10.79
CA HIS A 79 7.37 6.27 -11.50
C HIS A 79 8.31 5.10 -11.78
N LEU A 80 8.04 3.89 -11.27
CA LEU A 80 8.87 2.73 -11.52
C LEU A 80 8.83 2.32 -13.00
N SER A 81 9.98 1.97 -13.55
CA SER A 81 10.07 1.45 -14.91
C SER A 81 9.34 0.11 -15.02
N GLY A 82 8.51 -0.03 -16.07
CA GLY A 82 7.69 -1.24 -16.28
C GLY A 82 6.43 -1.33 -15.42
N MET A 83 6.18 -0.35 -14.54
CA MET A 83 4.96 -0.25 -13.74
C MET A 83 3.92 0.66 -14.42
N LYS A 84 2.64 0.27 -14.35
CA LYS A 84 1.51 1.15 -14.65
C LYS A 84 0.52 1.11 -13.51
N VAL A 85 0.48 2.19 -12.74
CA VAL A 85 -0.51 2.36 -11.68
C VAL A 85 -1.83 2.85 -12.29
N ARG A 86 -2.93 2.21 -11.89
CA ARG A 86 -4.30 2.60 -12.25
C ARG A 86 -5.09 2.84 -10.97
N PHE A 87 -5.70 4.03 -10.89
CA PHE A 87 -6.47 4.41 -9.73
C PHE A 87 -7.96 4.20 -9.96
N GLY A 88 -8.59 3.40 -9.11
CA GLY A 88 -10.05 3.33 -9.00
C GLY A 88 -10.64 4.62 -8.43
N VAL A 89 -11.95 4.79 -8.59
CA VAL A 89 -12.67 5.99 -8.11
C VAL A 89 -13.24 5.73 -6.72
N LEU A 90 -13.02 6.66 -5.78
CA LEU A 90 -13.72 6.65 -4.50
C LEU A 90 -15.16 7.11 -4.70
N ASN A 91 -16.14 6.36 -4.18
CA ASN A 91 -17.52 6.83 -4.13
C ASN A 91 -17.70 7.90 -3.04
N SER A 92 -18.84 8.58 -3.03
CA SER A 92 -19.18 9.65 -2.07
C SER A 92 -19.22 9.20 -0.60
N LYS A 93 -19.18 7.90 -0.33
CA LYS A 93 -19.09 7.30 1.02
C LYS A 93 -17.66 6.90 1.40
N GLY A 94 -16.66 7.23 0.57
CA GLY A 94 -15.27 6.86 0.80
C GLY A 94 -14.97 5.38 0.56
N GLN A 95 -15.88 4.62 -0.06
CA GLN A 95 -15.62 3.24 -0.47
C GLN A 95 -14.93 3.25 -1.83
N GLN A 96 -13.92 2.41 -1.96
CA GLN A 96 -13.25 2.17 -3.22
C GLN A 96 -14.20 1.38 -4.12
N LYS A 97 -14.46 1.89 -5.33
CA LYS A 97 -15.29 1.19 -6.31
C LYS A 97 -14.57 1.15 -7.65
N GLY A 98 -14.58 0.00 -8.30
CA GLY A 98 -14.14 -0.16 -9.68
C GLY A 98 -12.65 -0.42 -9.88
N VAL A 99 -11.89 -0.75 -8.83
CA VAL A 99 -10.55 -1.33 -9.00
C VAL A 99 -10.65 -2.65 -9.76
N ASP A 100 -11.59 -3.51 -9.36
CA ASP A 100 -11.84 -4.81 -10.02
C ASP A 100 -12.28 -4.63 -11.46
N SER A 101 -13.15 -3.65 -11.73
CA SER A 101 -13.57 -3.31 -13.09
C SER A 101 -12.40 -2.88 -13.99
N LEU A 102 -11.38 -2.20 -13.44
CA LEU A 102 -10.17 -1.85 -14.18
C LEU A 102 -9.34 -3.09 -14.50
N ILE A 103 -9.18 -4.00 -13.54
CA ILE A 103 -8.48 -5.28 -13.73
C ILE A 103 -9.17 -6.10 -14.82
N VAL A 104 -10.50 -6.28 -14.70
CA VAL A 104 -11.35 -7.02 -15.65
C VAL A 104 -11.19 -6.44 -17.05
N THR A 105 -11.31 -5.12 -17.19
CA THR A 105 -11.24 -4.45 -18.49
C THR A 105 -9.87 -4.63 -19.14
N ASP A 106 -8.79 -4.32 -18.41
CA ASP A 106 -7.44 -4.39 -18.96
C ASP A 106 -7.02 -5.84 -19.29
N LEU A 107 -7.42 -6.82 -18.47
CA LEU A 107 -7.14 -8.23 -18.74
C LEU A 107 -7.83 -8.69 -20.04
N ILE A 108 -9.13 -8.40 -20.18
CA ILE A 108 -9.90 -8.76 -21.38
C ILE A 108 -9.36 -8.02 -22.61
N ASP A 109 -9.03 -6.74 -22.50
CA ASP A 109 -8.52 -5.96 -23.63
C ASP A 109 -7.16 -6.46 -24.09
N LEU A 110 -6.24 -6.79 -23.17
CA LEU A 110 -4.94 -7.35 -23.53
C LEU A 110 -5.08 -8.74 -24.17
N ALA A 111 -6.00 -9.57 -23.67
CA ALA A 111 -6.29 -10.88 -24.23
C ALA A 111 -6.91 -10.78 -25.63
N ARG A 112 -7.97 -9.98 -25.79
CA ARG A 112 -8.69 -9.75 -27.05
C ARG A 112 -7.77 -9.23 -28.15
N ASN A 113 -6.90 -8.29 -27.82
CA ASN A 113 -5.93 -7.73 -28.76
C ASN A 113 -4.70 -8.63 -28.98
N ARG A 114 -4.69 -9.84 -28.39
CA ARG A 114 -3.57 -10.80 -28.43
C ARG A 114 -2.25 -10.17 -28.01
N ALA A 115 -2.28 -9.21 -27.08
CA ALA A 115 -1.09 -8.51 -26.59
C ALA A 115 -0.24 -9.40 -25.67
N ILE A 116 -0.90 -10.34 -24.99
CA ILE A 116 -0.31 -11.32 -24.07
C ILE A 116 -0.80 -12.72 -24.44
N ALA A 117 0.00 -13.73 -24.10
CA ALA A 117 -0.42 -15.13 -24.09
C ALA A 117 -0.71 -15.64 -22.66
N ASP A 118 -0.12 -14.98 -21.65
CA ASP A 118 -0.28 -15.39 -20.25
C ASP A 118 -0.52 -14.16 -19.38
N ALA A 119 -1.44 -14.27 -18.43
CA ALA A 119 -1.71 -13.27 -17.41
C ALA A 119 -1.34 -13.82 -16.04
N VAL A 120 -0.63 -13.04 -15.25
CA VAL A 120 -0.35 -13.37 -13.85
C VAL A 120 -1.16 -12.43 -12.97
N LEU A 121 -2.17 -12.97 -12.28
CA LEU A 121 -3.09 -12.21 -11.44
C LEU A 121 -2.72 -12.42 -9.97
N LEU A 122 -2.40 -11.34 -9.27
CA LEU A 122 -2.23 -11.32 -7.82
C LEU A 122 -3.49 -10.73 -7.19
N SER A 123 -4.48 -11.60 -6.98
CA SER A 123 -5.75 -11.31 -6.30
C SER A 123 -6.35 -12.62 -5.77
N GLY A 124 -7.30 -12.50 -4.85
CA GLY A 124 -8.09 -13.59 -4.31
C GLY A 124 -9.59 -13.49 -4.55
N ASP A 125 -10.03 -12.44 -5.26
CA ASP A 125 -11.44 -12.07 -5.38
C ASP A 125 -12.17 -12.87 -6.46
N GLU A 126 -13.31 -13.44 -6.07
CA GLU A 126 -14.20 -14.18 -6.96
C GLU A 126 -14.74 -13.31 -8.11
N ASP A 127 -14.91 -12.00 -7.86
CA ASP A 127 -15.43 -11.07 -8.86
C ASP A 127 -14.53 -10.97 -10.12
N LEU A 128 -13.25 -11.35 -10.01
CA LEU A 128 -12.32 -11.40 -11.13
C LEU A 128 -12.43 -12.66 -11.98
N ARG A 129 -13.17 -13.68 -11.53
CA ARG A 129 -13.34 -14.96 -12.23
C ARG A 129 -13.86 -14.77 -13.65
N ILE A 130 -14.82 -13.86 -13.84
CA ILE A 130 -15.38 -13.58 -15.18
C ILE A 130 -14.32 -13.07 -16.15
N ALA A 131 -13.33 -12.30 -15.67
CA ALA A 131 -12.24 -11.83 -16.52
C ALA A 131 -11.30 -12.97 -16.92
N VAL A 132 -11.07 -13.94 -16.02
CA VAL A 132 -10.30 -15.16 -16.29
C VAL A 132 -10.98 -15.97 -17.40
N GLU A 133 -12.26 -16.28 -17.22
CA GLU A 133 -13.06 -17.04 -18.19
C GLU A 133 -13.02 -16.37 -19.58
N ILE A 134 -13.29 -15.07 -19.65
CA ILE A 134 -13.30 -14.33 -20.92
C ILE A 134 -11.90 -14.30 -21.56
N ALA A 135 -10.84 -14.06 -20.79
CA ALA A 135 -9.47 -14.03 -21.30
C ALA A 135 -9.07 -15.38 -21.92
N GLN A 136 -9.47 -16.50 -21.30
CA GLN A 136 -9.23 -17.84 -21.81
C GLN A 136 -9.95 -18.13 -23.13
N THR A 137 -11.12 -17.50 -23.39
CA THR A 137 -11.76 -17.60 -24.72
C THR A 137 -10.91 -17.02 -25.85
N PHE A 138 -9.98 -16.12 -25.54
CA PHE A 138 -9.00 -15.57 -26.49
C PHE A 138 -7.68 -16.37 -26.52
N GLY A 139 -7.59 -17.47 -25.78
CA GLY A 139 -6.42 -18.35 -25.72
C GLY A 139 -5.33 -17.88 -24.75
N VAL A 140 -5.64 -16.96 -23.83
CA VAL A 140 -4.73 -16.54 -22.77
C VAL A 140 -4.79 -17.50 -21.60
N ARG A 141 -3.63 -17.92 -21.09
CA ARG A 141 -3.54 -18.68 -19.83
C ARG A 141 -3.49 -17.72 -18.65
N VAL A 142 -4.14 -18.05 -17.55
CA VAL A 142 -4.20 -17.18 -16.37
C VAL A 142 -3.67 -17.90 -15.14
N HIS A 143 -2.66 -17.32 -14.52
CA HIS A 143 -1.97 -17.86 -13.35
C HIS A 143 -2.21 -16.98 -12.14
N ILE A 144 -2.68 -17.56 -11.04
CA ILE A 144 -2.87 -16.82 -9.78
C ILE A 144 -1.59 -16.87 -8.96
N LEU A 145 -1.13 -15.70 -8.51
CA LEU A 145 -0.17 -15.59 -7.41
C LEU A 145 -0.94 -15.26 -6.12
N ALA A 146 -1.11 -16.26 -5.27
CA ALA A 146 -1.80 -16.11 -3.99
C ALA A 146 -0.88 -15.47 -2.96
N ALA A 147 -1.37 -14.46 -2.24
CA ALA A 147 -0.63 -13.85 -1.13
C ALA A 147 -0.81 -14.71 0.13
N GLY A 148 0.24 -15.40 0.57
CA GLY A 148 0.14 -16.40 1.64
C GLY A 148 -0.57 -17.67 1.16
N SER A 149 -1.42 -18.25 2.02
CA SER A 149 -2.10 -19.51 1.71
C SER A 149 -3.26 -19.31 0.73
N ALA A 150 -3.20 -19.98 -0.42
CA ALA A 150 -4.26 -19.99 -1.43
C ALA A 150 -5.56 -20.65 -0.94
N ALA A 151 -5.46 -21.55 0.05
CA ALA A 151 -6.64 -22.15 0.68
C ALA A 151 -7.48 -21.11 1.43
N LYS A 152 -6.82 -20.11 2.02
CA LYS A 152 -7.45 -19.06 2.84
C LYS A 152 -7.77 -17.80 2.03
N ASN A 153 -6.82 -17.38 1.20
CA ASN A 153 -6.80 -16.05 0.61
C ASN A 153 -7.19 -16.04 -0.88
N VAL A 154 -7.74 -17.13 -1.43
CA VAL A 154 -8.22 -17.15 -2.82
C VAL A 154 -9.53 -17.91 -2.86
N SER A 155 -10.55 -17.32 -3.48
CA SER A 155 -11.84 -17.95 -3.72
C SER A 155 -11.67 -19.33 -4.38
N PRO A 156 -12.39 -20.38 -3.91
CA PRO A 156 -12.43 -21.68 -4.57
C PRO A 156 -12.76 -21.61 -6.06
N ASP A 157 -13.73 -20.76 -6.43
CA ASP A 157 -14.21 -20.64 -7.79
C ASP A 157 -13.17 -19.97 -8.69
N LEU A 158 -12.47 -18.95 -8.17
CA LEU A 158 -11.36 -18.34 -8.89
C LEU A 158 -10.20 -19.33 -9.12
N LYS A 159 -9.90 -20.18 -8.13
CA LYS A 159 -8.88 -21.24 -8.27
C LYS A 159 -9.25 -22.28 -9.31
N MET A 160 -10.54 -22.63 -9.39
CA MET A 160 -11.04 -23.60 -10.36
C MET A 160 -10.95 -23.08 -11.80
N GLU A 161 -11.14 -21.77 -12.00
CA GLU A 161 -11.09 -21.14 -13.32
C GLU A 161 -9.65 -20.95 -13.83
N ALA A 162 -8.69 -20.68 -12.94
CA ALA A 162 -7.32 -20.40 -13.31
C ALA A 162 -6.55 -21.63 -13.81
N ASP A 163 -5.59 -21.41 -14.72
CA ASP A 163 -4.68 -22.44 -15.23
C ASP A 163 -3.72 -22.97 -14.16
N SER A 164 -3.31 -22.12 -13.22
CA SER A 164 -2.50 -22.52 -12.07
C SER A 164 -2.61 -21.53 -10.93
N VAL A 165 -2.24 -22.01 -9.73
CA VAL A 165 -2.19 -21.21 -8.51
C VAL A 165 -0.85 -21.45 -7.84
N THR A 166 -0.11 -20.39 -7.56
CA THR A 166 1.17 -20.44 -6.85
C THR A 166 1.14 -19.51 -5.65
N GLU A 167 1.60 -19.99 -4.50
CA GLU A 167 1.66 -19.20 -3.27
C GLU A 167 2.93 -18.35 -3.22
N ILE A 168 2.79 -17.10 -2.79
CA ILE A 168 3.87 -16.26 -2.31
C ILE A 168 3.89 -16.38 -0.79
N ASP A 169 4.95 -16.96 -0.27
CA ASP A 169 5.07 -17.24 1.17
C ASP A 169 5.21 -15.98 2.03
N ALA A 170 5.00 -16.17 3.34
CA ALA A 170 5.13 -15.10 4.33
C ALA A 170 6.55 -14.51 4.41
N ALA A 171 7.60 -15.26 4.05
CA ALA A 171 8.97 -14.77 4.11
C ALA A 171 9.21 -13.70 3.04
N TRP A 172 8.68 -13.91 1.82
CA TRP A 172 8.70 -12.93 0.74
C TRP A 172 8.01 -11.62 1.17
N PHE A 173 6.81 -11.70 1.75
CA PHE A 173 6.12 -10.49 2.22
C PHE A 173 6.86 -9.80 3.36
N ARG A 174 7.44 -10.54 4.33
CA ARG A 174 8.28 -9.94 5.38
C ARG A 174 9.54 -9.27 4.83
N GLN A 175 10.06 -9.73 3.69
CA GLN A 175 11.20 -9.10 3.02
C GLN A 175 10.82 -7.76 2.39
N HIS A 176 9.59 -7.61 1.89
CA HIS A 176 9.18 -6.44 1.11
C HIS A 176 8.22 -5.47 1.83
N LEU A 177 7.51 -5.92 2.87
CA LEU A 177 6.59 -5.11 3.67
C LEU A 177 7.22 -4.66 4.98
N ALA A 178 7.03 -3.39 5.32
CA ALA A 178 7.29 -2.84 6.63
C ALA A 178 5.95 -2.52 7.33
N PHE A 179 5.99 -2.60 8.66
CA PHE A 179 4.84 -2.40 9.52
C PHE A 179 5.15 -1.30 10.52
N ASP A 180 4.17 -0.44 10.79
CA ASP A 180 4.29 0.56 11.85
C ASP A 180 4.56 -0.14 13.20
N GLN A 181 5.25 0.56 14.11
CA GLN A 181 5.74 -0.04 15.36
C GLN A 181 4.61 -0.65 16.22
N ALA A 182 3.40 -0.08 16.17
CA ALA A 182 2.25 -0.58 16.91
C ALA A 182 1.84 -2.01 16.47
N VAL A 183 1.96 -2.32 15.19
CA VAL A 183 1.65 -3.64 14.63
C VAL A 183 2.74 -4.65 15.00
N VAL A 184 4.01 -4.23 14.95
CA VAL A 184 5.14 -5.08 15.34
C VAL A 184 5.04 -5.50 16.81
N LYS A 185 4.65 -4.58 17.70
CA LYS A 185 4.44 -4.87 19.12
C LYS A 185 3.27 -5.83 19.37
N ALA A 186 2.19 -5.70 18.62
CA ALA A 186 1.02 -6.59 18.74
C ALA A 186 1.31 -8.02 18.22
N GLY A 187 2.24 -8.18 17.27
CA GLY A 187 2.60 -9.47 16.68
C GLY A 187 3.61 -10.31 17.48
N GLN A 188 4.26 -9.77 18.51
CA GLN A 188 5.38 -10.42 19.23
C GLN A 188 5.07 -10.91 20.66
N GLY A 189 3.82 -10.89 21.16
CA GLY A 189 3.56 -11.41 22.52
C GLY A 189 2.09 -11.60 22.93
N LEU A 190 1.83 -12.75 23.55
CA LEU A 190 0.66 -13.06 24.39
C LEU A 190 0.56 -12.15 25.62
N THR A 191 -0.70 -11.92 26.03
CA THR A 191 -1.18 -11.33 27.31
C THR A 191 -0.63 -9.96 27.69
N THR A 192 -1.48 -8.93 27.62
CA THR A 192 -1.57 -7.92 28.69
C THR A 192 -2.93 -7.24 28.66
N GLU A 193 -3.42 -6.99 29.86
CA GLU A 193 -4.71 -6.42 30.21
C GLU A 193 -5.01 -5.10 29.52
N LYS A 194 -6.30 -4.88 29.29
CA LYS A 194 -6.88 -3.56 28.98
C LYS A 194 -6.49 -2.57 30.08
N THR A 195 -5.47 -1.76 29.85
CA THR A 195 -5.24 -0.56 30.64
C THR A 195 -6.13 0.56 30.09
N LYS A 196 -7.03 1.05 30.95
CA LYS A 196 -7.83 2.27 30.74
C LYS A 196 -6.94 3.46 30.38
N PRO A 197 -7.43 4.43 29.59
CA PRO A 197 -6.74 5.70 29.43
C PRO A 197 -6.93 6.54 30.70
N ALA A 198 -5.85 6.75 31.44
CA ALA A 198 -5.77 7.83 32.41
C ALA A 198 -4.33 8.33 32.46
N GLN A 199 -4.10 9.54 31.92
CA GLN A 199 -3.68 10.67 32.74
C GLN A 199 -3.59 11.94 31.89
N SER A 200 -4.38 12.91 32.31
CA SER A 200 -4.24 14.33 32.03
C SER A 200 -2.87 14.81 32.50
N ASN A 201 -1.98 15.15 31.57
CA ASN A 201 -0.77 15.89 31.89
C ASN A 201 -1.02 17.40 31.76
N GLN A 202 -0.68 18.08 32.84
CA GLN A 202 -0.71 19.53 33.01
C GLN A 202 0.19 20.20 31.97
N PHE A 203 -0.37 21.04 31.11
CA PHE A 203 0.41 21.93 30.26
C PHE A 203 0.81 23.17 31.08
N ALA A 204 2.02 23.14 31.64
CA ALA A 204 2.73 24.37 32.01
C ALA A 204 3.18 25.04 30.70
N SER A 205 2.73 26.28 30.46
CA SER A 205 3.01 27.18 29.30
C SER A 205 4.02 26.64 28.28
N THR A 206 3.61 25.66 27.48
CA THR A 206 4.46 25.02 26.48
C THR A 206 4.36 25.86 25.22
N SER A 207 5.49 26.32 24.69
CA SER A 207 5.47 27.15 23.48
C SER A 207 4.96 26.33 22.28
N LEU A 208 4.41 27.02 21.26
CA LEU A 208 3.99 26.39 20.00
C LEU A 208 5.12 25.50 19.41
N ASP A 209 6.36 25.96 19.52
CA ASP A 209 7.56 25.28 19.04
C ASP A 209 7.75 23.92 19.73
N GLN A 210 7.68 23.89 21.06
CA GLN A 210 7.83 22.65 21.84
C GLN A 210 6.72 21.65 21.53
N ILE A 211 5.47 22.13 21.37
CA ILE A 211 4.35 21.28 20.98
C ILE A 211 4.57 20.72 19.58
N ALA A 212 4.99 21.56 18.62
CA ALA A 212 5.26 21.15 17.25
C ALA A 212 6.41 20.14 17.17
N GLU A 213 7.47 20.31 17.96
CA GLU A 213 8.60 19.39 18.06
C GLU A 213 8.21 18.04 18.64
N GLN A 214 7.44 18.04 19.73
CA GLN A 214 6.96 16.82 20.37
C GLN A 214 6.00 16.05 19.45
N VAL A 215 5.01 16.73 18.86
CA VAL A 215 4.04 16.10 17.95
C VAL A 215 4.73 15.61 16.68
N GLY A 216 5.62 16.41 16.11
CA GLY A 216 6.39 16.05 14.92
C GLY A 216 7.26 14.82 15.15
N SER A 217 8.02 14.80 16.24
CA SER A 217 8.88 13.65 16.58
C SER A 217 8.06 12.39 16.84
N GLY A 218 6.93 12.50 17.56
CA GLY A 218 6.02 11.39 17.79
C GLY A 218 5.46 10.80 16.49
N LEU A 219 5.05 11.66 15.54
CA LEU A 219 4.61 11.20 14.22
C LEU A 219 5.70 10.44 13.46
N LEU A 220 6.96 10.91 13.50
CA LEU A 220 8.05 10.22 12.82
C LEU A 220 8.35 8.84 13.44
N THR A 221 8.23 8.72 14.77
CA THR A 221 8.47 7.45 15.48
C THR A 221 7.32 6.43 15.29
N GLU A 222 6.10 6.89 15.02
CA GLU A 222 4.95 6.01 14.77
C GLU A 222 5.07 5.24 13.44
N HIS A 223 5.68 5.87 12.43
CA HIS A 223 5.79 5.35 11.09
C HIS A 223 7.00 4.42 10.91
N ALA A 224 6.88 3.46 9.99
CA ALA A 224 7.99 2.61 9.62
C ALA A 224 9.10 3.37 8.86
N ASP A 225 10.36 2.97 9.06
CA ASP A 225 11.54 3.62 8.43
C ASP A 225 11.39 3.88 6.92
N PRO A 226 10.85 2.97 6.08
CA PRO A 226 10.72 3.23 4.65
C PRO A 226 9.79 4.40 4.30
N GLN A 227 8.75 4.63 5.10
CA GLN A 227 7.86 5.78 4.92
C GLN A 227 8.60 7.08 5.23
N ILE A 228 9.41 7.08 6.29
CA ILE A 228 10.24 8.23 6.68
C ILE A 228 11.30 8.52 5.63
N GLN A 229 11.95 7.49 5.06
CA GLN A 229 12.92 7.68 3.98
C GLN A 229 12.27 8.24 2.71
N SER A 230 11.07 7.74 2.35
CA SER A 230 10.32 8.29 1.22
C SER A 230 9.98 9.77 1.46
N LEU A 231 9.53 10.12 2.67
CA LEU A 231 9.24 11.49 3.06
C LEU A 231 10.47 12.40 2.97
N LYS A 232 11.65 11.92 3.40
CA LYS A 232 12.92 12.66 3.26
C LYS A 232 13.22 12.96 1.79
N LEU A 233 13.20 11.95 0.92
CA LEU A 233 13.45 12.10 -0.51
C LEU A 233 12.47 13.07 -1.18
N HIS A 234 11.18 13.02 -0.79
CA HIS A 234 10.19 13.97 -1.29
C HIS A 234 10.54 15.42 -0.94
N LEU A 235 11.00 15.67 0.30
CA LEU A 235 11.33 17.01 0.79
C LEU A 235 12.68 17.56 0.29
N GLU A 236 13.50 16.74 -0.39
CA GLU A 236 14.68 17.21 -1.12
C GLU A 236 14.30 17.92 -2.43
N SER A 237 13.23 17.46 -3.07
CA SER A 237 12.76 17.97 -4.37
C SER A 237 11.53 18.88 -4.26
N ASN A 238 10.82 18.85 -3.14
CA ASN A 238 9.60 19.61 -2.92
C ASN A 238 9.62 20.34 -1.57
N THR A 239 9.00 21.51 -1.53
CA THR A 239 8.87 22.32 -0.30
C THR A 239 7.59 22.02 0.49
N SER A 240 6.64 21.30 -0.10
CA SER A 240 5.34 20.97 0.52
C SER A 240 5.35 19.58 1.17
N ILE A 241 4.90 19.52 2.42
CA ILE A 241 4.66 18.25 3.12
C ILE A 241 3.46 17.53 2.49
N PRO A 242 3.55 16.22 2.19
CA PRO A 242 2.43 15.45 1.67
C PRO A 242 1.21 15.47 2.61
N PRO A 243 -0.03 15.53 2.10
CA PRO A 243 -1.25 15.65 2.91
C PRO A 243 -1.42 14.58 3.99
N GLU A 244 -0.90 13.37 3.75
CA GLU A 244 -0.91 12.25 4.68
C GLU A 244 -0.07 12.49 5.95
N PHE A 245 0.93 13.36 5.90
CA PHE A 245 1.71 13.79 7.06
C PHE A 245 1.27 15.17 7.57
N ASP A 246 0.88 16.08 6.67
CA ASP A 246 0.48 17.45 7.02
C ASP A 246 -0.82 17.50 7.85
N ARG A 247 -1.85 16.76 7.44
CA ARG A 247 -3.16 16.80 8.12
C ARG A 247 -3.07 16.26 9.55
N PRO A 248 -2.43 15.09 9.82
CA PRO A 248 -2.25 14.62 11.19
C PRO A 248 -1.39 15.57 12.03
N LEU A 249 -0.32 16.15 11.46
CA LEU A 249 0.54 17.11 12.15
C LEU A 249 -0.27 18.31 12.65
N ILE A 250 -0.97 19.00 11.74
CA ILE A 250 -1.74 20.20 12.07
C ILE A 250 -2.89 19.86 13.05
N ALA A 251 -3.58 18.74 12.83
CA ALA A 251 -4.67 18.32 13.72
C ALA A 251 -4.18 18.02 15.14
N ARG A 252 -3.06 17.32 15.30
CA ARG A 252 -2.50 16.97 16.60
C ARG A 252 -1.91 18.17 17.34
N VAL A 253 -1.25 19.10 16.63
CA VAL A 253 -0.78 20.36 17.23
C VAL A 253 -1.96 21.22 17.67
N SER A 254 -3.00 21.35 16.85
CA SER A 254 -4.23 22.06 17.21
C SER A 254 -4.91 21.43 18.44
N ALA A 255 -5.00 20.09 18.49
CA ALA A 255 -5.56 19.38 19.64
C ALA A 255 -4.76 19.61 20.93
N ALA A 256 -3.42 19.64 20.86
CA ALA A 256 -2.55 19.95 21.99
C ALA A 256 -2.71 21.40 22.48
N LEU A 257 -3.10 22.32 21.60
CA LEU A 257 -3.47 23.70 21.91
C LEU A 257 -4.96 23.84 22.28
N SER A 258 -5.54 22.82 22.91
CA SER A 258 -6.94 22.81 23.34
C SER A 258 -7.95 23.00 22.19
N GLY A 259 -7.60 22.53 20.99
CA GLY A 259 -8.46 22.59 19.80
C GLY A 259 -8.51 23.95 19.12
N GLN A 260 -7.62 24.88 19.46
CA GLN A 260 -7.53 26.17 18.79
C GLN A 260 -7.13 26.00 17.32
N ARG A 261 -7.81 26.72 16.43
CA ARG A 261 -7.47 26.73 15.01
C ARG A 261 -6.20 27.56 14.81
N LEU A 262 -5.15 26.92 14.33
CA LEU A 262 -3.90 27.59 13.96
C LEU A 262 -4.16 28.62 12.86
N SER A 263 -3.58 29.81 13.01
CA SER A 263 -3.49 30.81 11.95
C SER A 263 -2.64 30.32 10.78
N GLY A 264 -2.69 31.05 9.66
CA GLY A 264 -1.89 30.72 8.48
C GLY A 264 -0.38 30.79 8.74
N ASP A 265 0.05 31.73 9.58
CA ASP A 265 1.46 31.94 9.93
C ASP A 265 1.95 30.84 10.90
N GLU A 266 1.14 30.52 11.93
CA GLU A 266 1.45 29.42 12.85
C GLU A 266 1.51 28.08 12.12
N SER A 267 0.57 27.81 11.21
CA SER A 267 0.59 26.59 10.40
C SER A 267 1.83 26.51 9.51
N ARG A 268 2.29 27.64 8.94
CA ARG A 268 3.55 27.69 8.18
C ARG A 268 4.76 27.43 9.07
N HIS A 269 4.77 27.98 10.28
CA HIS A 269 5.84 27.78 11.26
C HIS A 269 5.95 26.31 11.73
N VAL A 270 4.82 25.70 12.09
CA VAL A 270 4.73 24.27 12.48
C VAL A 270 5.26 23.35 11.38
N ARG A 271 4.90 23.63 10.12
CA ARG A 271 5.43 22.88 8.96
C ARG A 271 6.94 23.04 8.80
N GLY A 272 7.47 24.25 9.01
CA GLY A 272 8.91 24.52 8.98
C GLY A 272 9.69 23.75 10.05
N ILE A 273 9.13 23.63 11.26
CA ILE A 273 9.68 22.78 12.32
C ILE A 273 9.68 21.32 11.87
N PHE A 274 8.56 20.82 11.38
CA PHE A 274 8.45 19.41 10.95
C PHE A 274 9.43 19.05 9.83
N VAL A 275 9.61 19.92 8.83
CA VAL A 275 10.60 19.70 7.76
C VAL A 275 12.02 19.61 8.33
N ARG A 276 12.38 20.43 9.34
CA ARG A 276 13.69 20.32 10.01
C ARG A 276 13.85 19.00 10.74
N LEU A 277 12.81 18.55 11.47
CA LEU A 277 12.83 17.27 12.16
C LEU A 277 12.99 16.09 11.20
N VAL A 278 12.28 16.09 10.08
CA VAL A 278 12.41 15.03 9.06
C VAL A 278 13.84 14.95 8.53
N LYS A 279 14.53 16.08 8.35
CA LYS A 279 15.93 16.11 7.90
C LYS A 279 16.94 15.65 8.95
N GLN A 280 16.56 15.65 10.24
CA GLN A 280 17.42 15.31 11.37
C GLN A 280 17.20 13.88 11.88
N HIS A 281 16.00 13.34 11.70
CA HIS A 281 15.66 11.93 11.92
C HIS A 281 16.38 11.04 10.90
#